data_AF-A0A2N9HNE8-F1
#
_entry.id   AF-A0A2N9HNE8-F1
#
_cell.length_a   1.000
_cell.length_b   1.000
_cell.length_c   1.000
_cell.angle_alpha   90.00
_cell.angle_beta   90.00
_cell.angle_gamma   90.00
#
_symmetry.space_group_name_H-M   'P 1'
#
loop_
_entity.id
_entity.type
_entity.pdbx_description
1 polymer ?
#
loop_
_entity_poly.entity_id
_entity_poly.type
_entity_poly.pdbx_seq_one_letter_code
_entity_poly.pdbx_strand_id
1 'polypeptide(L)'
;MDRAKGAITTPDMEEYAVAHTEDLSLLMVHSVMRGLTEAMVMARRKKEALAEAEKLRTELKARDDDVKAAVDAKDKAVADLKHLVGQIEGAKEAAVSEFRASEAFEDINTRYFLSGFEAFRKQAVQRFPGLDFTALQPYDDEDSVAGVSQDQAGDDDVSSK
;
A
#
# COMPACT_ATOMS: atom_id res chain seq x y z
N MET A 1 51.92 -39.15 73.65
CA MET A 1 50.83 -39.08 72.64
C MET A 1 51.14 -40.04 71.48
N ASP A 2 51.56 -41.27 71.80
CA ASP A 2 52.38 -42.05 70.84
C ASP A 2 51.69 -43.32 70.33
N ARG A 3 50.43 -43.57 70.74
CA ARG A 3 49.69 -44.78 70.35
C ARG A 3 48.80 -44.62 69.11
N ALA A 4 48.74 -43.42 68.52
CA ALA A 4 47.93 -43.14 67.33
C ALA A 4 48.74 -43.10 66.01
N LYS A 5 50.07 -43.25 66.04
CA LYS A 5 50.92 -43.12 64.85
C LYS A 5 51.19 -44.42 64.09
N GLY A 6 50.73 -45.57 64.59
CA GLY A 6 50.99 -46.90 64.00
C GLY A 6 49.81 -47.58 63.32
N ALA A 7 48.69 -46.88 63.12
CA ALA A 7 47.43 -47.50 62.68
C ALA A 7 47.21 -47.51 61.17
N ILE A 8 48.10 -46.90 60.38
CA ILE A 8 48.04 -46.93 58.92
C ILE A 8 49.22 -47.78 58.45
N THR A 9 48.91 -48.90 57.81
CA THR A 9 49.92 -49.80 57.25
C THR A 9 50.18 -49.45 55.79
N THR A 10 51.35 -49.80 55.26
CA THR A 10 51.70 -49.53 53.86
C THR A 10 50.70 -50.10 52.84
N PRO A 11 50.07 -51.28 53.06
CA PRO A 11 49.00 -51.77 52.18
C PRO A 11 47.77 -50.83 52.14
N ASP A 12 47.39 -50.21 53.26
CA ASP A 12 46.23 -49.30 53.31
C ASP A 12 46.48 -48.04 52.44
N MET A 13 47.73 -47.56 52.39
CA MET A 13 48.13 -46.42 51.56
C MET A 13 48.17 -46.78 50.07
N GLU A 14 48.56 -48.00 49.72
CA GLU A 14 48.53 -48.52 48.34
C GLU A 14 47.09 -48.73 47.87
N GLU A 15 46.21 -49.29 48.70
CA GLU A 15 44.79 -49.48 48.39
C GLU A 15 44.06 -48.14 48.18
N TYR A 16 44.36 -47.14 49.01
CA TYR A 16 43.85 -45.78 48.82
C TYR A 16 44.35 -45.13 47.51
N ALA A 17 45.63 -45.29 47.18
CA ALA A 17 46.19 -44.77 45.95
C ALA A 17 45.55 -45.42 44.72
N VAL A 18 45.33 -46.74 44.74
CA VAL A 18 44.65 -47.48 43.68
C VAL A 18 43.20 -47.02 43.54
N ALA A 19 42.42 -46.99 44.62
CA ALA A 19 41.03 -46.54 44.61
C ALA A 19 40.87 -45.11 44.05
N HIS A 20 41.75 -44.18 44.43
CA HIS A 20 41.74 -42.83 43.89
C HIS A 20 42.03 -42.78 42.38
N THR A 21 42.91 -43.65 41.88
CA THR A 21 43.17 -43.75 40.42
C THR A 21 42.00 -44.39 39.66
N GLU A 22 41.32 -45.37 40.25
CA GLU A 22 40.11 -45.99 39.67
C GLU A 22 38.94 -44.98 39.60
N ASP A 23 38.72 -44.21 40.66
CA ASP A 23 37.70 -43.16 40.69
C ASP A 23 37.95 -42.07 39.65
N LEU A 24 39.21 -41.62 39.51
CA LEU A 24 39.59 -40.66 38.46
C LEU A 24 39.38 -41.24 37.06
N SER A 25 39.72 -42.52 36.85
CA SER A 25 39.48 -43.23 35.60
C SER A 25 37.99 -43.30 35.25
N LEU A 26 37.15 -43.65 36.21
CA LEU A 26 35.70 -43.71 36.05
C LEU A 26 35.11 -42.33 35.70
N LEU A 27 35.56 -41.27 36.37
CA LEU A 27 35.13 -39.90 36.08
C LEU A 27 35.50 -39.47 34.65
N MET A 28 36.71 -39.82 34.19
CA MET A 28 37.15 -39.56 32.82
C MET A 28 36.26 -40.29 31.80
N VAL A 29 35.99 -41.58 32.02
CA VAL A 29 35.12 -42.38 31.15
C VAL A 29 33.70 -41.79 31.10
N HIS A 30 33.12 -41.42 32.24
CA HIS A 30 31.81 -40.77 32.30
C HIS A 30 31.79 -39.42 31.56
N SER A 31 32.83 -38.60 31.70
CA SER A 31 32.94 -37.32 30.99
C SER A 31 32.99 -37.53 29.47
N VAL A 32 33.77 -38.52 29.01
CA VAL A 32 33.84 -38.88 27.58
C VAL A 32 32.51 -39.40 27.07
N MET A 33 31.84 -40.30 27.80
CA MET A 33 30.53 -40.83 27.40
C MET A 33 29.49 -39.72 27.28
N ARG A 34 29.43 -38.81 28.26
CA ARG A 34 28.52 -37.64 28.23
C ARG A 34 28.82 -36.73 27.03
N GLY A 35 30.08 -36.38 26.79
CA GLY A 35 30.48 -35.57 25.64
C GLY A 35 30.12 -36.25 24.30
N LEU A 36 30.28 -37.57 24.21
CA LEU A 36 29.89 -38.35 23.03
C LEU A 36 28.37 -38.32 22.82
N THR A 37 27.57 -38.49 23.87
CA THR A 37 26.10 -38.38 23.80
C THR A 37 25.67 -37.00 23.31
N GLU A 38 26.23 -35.93 23.85
CA GLU A 38 25.93 -34.56 23.43
C GLU A 38 26.30 -34.33 21.95
N ALA A 39 27.47 -34.78 21.53
CA ALA A 39 27.91 -34.69 20.14
C ALA A 39 26.97 -35.43 19.17
N MET A 40 26.50 -36.63 19.54
CA MET A 40 25.54 -37.38 18.73
C MET A 40 24.19 -36.67 18.60
N VAL A 41 23.67 -36.10 19.69
CA VAL A 41 22.42 -35.33 19.68
C VAL A 41 22.56 -34.10 18.78
N MET A 42 23.68 -33.37 18.89
CA MET A 42 23.96 -32.20 18.07
C MET A 42 24.12 -32.56 16.59
N ALA A 43 24.79 -33.67 16.28
CA ALA A 43 24.91 -34.17 14.91
C ALA A 43 23.54 -34.49 14.29
N ARG A 44 22.64 -35.13 15.05
CA ARG A 44 21.26 -35.39 14.62
C ARG A 44 20.49 -34.10 14.36
N ARG A 45 20.50 -33.16 15.31
CA ARG A 45 19.85 -31.85 15.16
C ARG A 45 20.35 -31.09 13.95
N LYS A 46 21.67 -31.10 13.71
CA LYS A 46 22.27 -30.46 12.53
C LYS A 46 21.77 -31.10 11.24
N LYS A 47 21.66 -32.43 11.19
CA LYS A 47 21.13 -33.15 10.03
C LYS A 47 19.67 -32.80 9.75
N GLU A 48 18.83 -32.76 10.80
CA GLU A 48 17.42 -32.37 10.69
C GLU A 48 17.28 -30.91 10.23
N ALA A 49 18.07 -29.99 10.80
CA ALA A 49 18.09 -28.58 10.40
C ALA A 49 18.54 -28.38 8.95
N LEU A 50 19.53 -29.13 8.47
CA LEU A 50 19.97 -29.09 7.07
C LEU A 50 18.89 -29.59 6.11
N ALA A 51 18.17 -30.65 6.49
CA ALA A 51 17.06 -31.17 5.68
C ALA A 51 15.91 -30.17 5.57
N GLU A 52 15.53 -29.52 6.67
CA GLU A 52 14.49 -28.49 6.64
C GLU A 52 14.95 -27.25 5.86
N ALA A 53 16.22 -26.84 5.98
CA ALA A 53 16.76 -25.72 5.22
C ALA A 53 16.72 -25.97 3.71
N GLU A 54 17.06 -27.18 3.25
CA GLU A 54 16.96 -27.52 1.83
C GLU A 54 15.51 -27.57 1.35
N LYS A 55 14.58 -28.10 2.16
CA LYS A 55 13.14 -28.08 1.86
C LYS A 55 12.64 -26.64 1.72
N LEU A 56 12.89 -25.78 2.70
CA LEU A 56 12.49 -24.36 2.67
C LEU A 56 13.11 -23.64 1.48
N ARG A 57 14.35 -23.96 1.10
CA ARG A 57 15.00 -23.39 -0.08
C ARG A 57 14.27 -23.76 -1.37
N THR A 58 13.78 -25.00 -1.49
CA THR A 58 12.99 -25.41 -2.66
C THR A 58 11.62 -24.74 -2.69
N GLU A 59 10.95 -24.64 -1.55
CA GLU A 59 9.65 -23.94 -1.44
C GLU A 59 9.80 -22.45 -1.76
N LEU A 60 10.86 -21.79 -1.29
CA LEU A 60 11.11 -20.38 -1.55
C LEU A 60 11.30 -20.10 -3.05
N LYS A 61 12.03 -20.97 -3.77
CA LYS A 61 12.16 -20.84 -5.22
C LYS A 61 10.83 -20.97 -5.96
N ALA A 62 9.98 -21.91 -5.55
CA ALA A 62 8.64 -22.05 -6.15
C ALA A 62 7.79 -20.80 -5.89
N ARG A 63 7.88 -20.22 -4.68
CA ARG A 63 7.15 -19.00 -4.33
C ARG A 63 7.67 -17.76 -5.07
N ASP A 64 8.96 -17.70 -5.40
CA ASP A 64 9.50 -16.60 -6.22
C ASP A 64 8.88 -16.59 -7.63
N ASP A 65 8.71 -17.75 -8.25
CA ASP A 65 8.06 -17.86 -9.57
C ASP A 65 6.57 -17.48 -9.50
N ASP A 66 5.86 -17.94 -8.46
CA ASP A 66 4.46 -17.56 -8.21
C ASP A 66 4.31 -16.03 -8.01
N VAL A 67 5.20 -15.42 -7.22
CA VAL A 67 5.21 -13.98 -6.97
C VAL A 67 5.45 -13.21 -8.26
N LYS A 68 6.38 -13.67 -9.10
CA LYS A 68 6.64 -13.05 -10.39
C LYS A 68 5.40 -13.07 -11.28
N ALA A 69 4.73 -14.23 -11.41
CA ALA A 69 3.49 -14.35 -12.18
C ALA A 69 2.36 -13.46 -11.62
N ALA A 70 2.24 -13.36 -10.30
CA ALA A 70 1.26 -12.51 -9.65
C ALA A 70 1.53 -11.02 -9.90
N VAL A 71 2.80 -10.60 -9.91
CA VAL A 71 3.20 -9.23 -10.23
C VAL A 71 2.88 -8.90 -11.70
N ASP A 72 3.22 -9.77 -12.64
CA ASP A 72 2.92 -9.57 -14.06
C ASP A 72 1.39 -9.45 -14.30
N ALA A 73 0.59 -10.28 -13.63
CA ALA A 73 -0.86 -10.21 -13.69
C ALA A 73 -1.41 -8.90 -13.11
N LYS A 74 -0.86 -8.45 -11.97
CA LYS A 74 -1.21 -7.17 -11.35
C LYS A 74 -0.88 -6.00 -12.28
N ASP A 75 0.31 -5.98 -12.89
CA ASP A 75 0.74 -4.89 -13.76
C ASP A 75 -0.15 -4.77 -15.00
N LYS A 76 -0.58 -5.90 -15.56
CA LYS A 76 -1.59 -5.94 -16.62
C LYS A 76 -2.92 -5.35 -16.14
N ALA A 77 -3.43 -5.78 -14.98
CA ALA A 77 -4.69 -5.26 -14.43
C ALA A 77 -4.61 -3.74 -14.16
N VAL A 78 -3.46 -3.25 -13.71
CA VAL A 78 -3.22 -1.80 -13.52
C VAL A 78 -3.25 -1.05 -14.86
N ALA A 79 -2.68 -1.62 -15.93
CA ALA A 79 -2.74 -1.02 -17.26
C ALA A 79 -4.18 -0.95 -17.79
N ASP A 80 -4.95 -2.03 -17.63
CA ASP A 80 -6.36 -2.10 -18.03
C ASP A 80 -7.21 -1.06 -17.26
N LEU A 81 -6.98 -0.91 -15.95
CA LEU A 81 -7.66 0.10 -15.13
C LEU A 81 -7.34 1.52 -15.58
N LYS A 82 -6.07 1.82 -15.91
CA LYS A 82 -5.69 3.16 -16.43
C LYS A 82 -6.41 3.47 -17.74
N HIS A 83 -6.51 2.49 -18.65
CA HIS A 83 -7.24 2.67 -19.90
C HIS A 83 -8.74 2.94 -19.64
N LEU A 84 -9.37 2.16 -18.76
CA LEU A 84 -10.78 2.35 -18.43
C LEU A 84 -11.05 3.72 -17.78
N VAL A 85 -10.17 4.18 -16.90
CA VAL A 85 -10.26 5.53 -16.31
C VAL A 85 -10.23 6.60 -17.40
N GLY A 86 -9.30 6.50 -18.36
CA GLY A 86 -9.25 7.44 -19.49
C GLY A 86 -10.52 7.42 -20.35
N GLN A 87 -11.12 6.25 -20.58
CA GLN A 87 -12.40 6.15 -21.29
C GLN A 87 -13.55 6.80 -20.52
N ILE A 88 -13.61 6.64 -19.20
CA ILE A 88 -14.63 7.25 -18.35
C ILE A 88 -14.49 8.77 -18.33
N GLU A 89 -13.26 9.27 -18.24
CA GLU A 89 -12.98 10.72 -18.29
C GLU A 89 -13.42 11.31 -19.62
N GLY A 90 -13.04 10.70 -20.75
CA GLY A 90 -13.48 11.13 -22.08
C GLY A 90 -15.00 11.06 -22.27
N ALA A 91 -15.65 9.98 -21.80
CA ALA A 91 -17.10 9.84 -21.88
C ALA A 91 -17.83 10.90 -21.03
N LYS A 92 -17.29 11.23 -19.85
CA LYS A 92 -17.82 12.29 -19.00
C LYS A 92 -17.70 13.65 -19.67
N GLU A 93 -16.53 13.96 -20.25
CA GLU A 93 -16.32 15.22 -20.97
C GLU A 93 -17.27 15.35 -22.17
N ALA A 94 -17.42 14.28 -22.96
CA ALA A 94 -18.37 14.23 -24.06
C ALA A 94 -19.81 14.47 -23.58
N ALA A 95 -20.26 13.75 -22.55
CA ALA A 95 -21.61 13.91 -22.01
C ALA A 95 -21.86 15.32 -21.45
N VAL A 96 -20.87 15.94 -20.79
CA VAL A 96 -20.97 17.32 -20.30
C VAL A 96 -21.04 18.31 -21.46
N SER A 97 -20.25 18.11 -22.50
CA SER A 97 -20.29 18.94 -23.71
C SER A 97 -21.63 18.82 -24.43
N GLU A 98 -22.13 17.60 -24.62
CA GLU A 98 -23.44 17.34 -25.24
C GLU A 98 -24.57 17.97 -24.43
N PHE A 99 -24.54 17.88 -23.11
CA PHE A 99 -25.53 18.54 -22.25
C PHE A 99 -25.49 20.06 -22.38
N ARG A 100 -24.30 20.68 -22.38
CA ARG A 100 -24.16 22.14 -22.54
C ARG A 100 -24.62 22.63 -23.92
N ALA A 101 -24.43 21.82 -24.95
CA ALA A 101 -24.91 22.10 -26.31
C ALA A 101 -26.39 21.73 -26.52
N SER A 102 -27.05 21.16 -25.51
CA SER A 102 -28.46 20.78 -25.64
C SER A 102 -29.37 21.99 -25.55
N GLU A 103 -30.39 22.01 -26.40
CA GLU A 103 -31.44 23.05 -26.39
C GLU A 103 -32.13 23.15 -25.02
N ALA A 104 -32.28 22.04 -24.29
CA ALA A 104 -32.84 22.05 -22.95
C ALA A 104 -32.02 22.88 -21.96
N PHE A 105 -30.69 22.89 -22.09
CA PHE A 105 -29.82 23.72 -21.26
C PHE A 105 -29.97 25.21 -21.60
N GLU A 106 -30.02 25.55 -22.88
CA GLU A 106 -30.26 26.92 -23.35
C GLU A 106 -31.66 27.42 -22.98
N ASP A 107 -32.71 26.66 -23.27
CA ASP A 107 -34.11 27.00 -22.97
C ASP A 107 -34.35 27.20 -21.47
N ILE A 108 -33.74 26.37 -20.62
CA ILE A 108 -33.79 26.57 -19.16
C ILE A 108 -33.15 27.90 -18.78
N ASN A 109 -31.94 28.20 -19.28
CA ASN A 109 -31.26 29.46 -18.99
C ASN A 109 -32.04 30.68 -19.52
N THR A 110 -32.55 30.60 -20.74
CA THR A 110 -33.37 31.65 -21.36
C THR A 110 -34.64 31.89 -20.56
N ARG A 111 -35.36 30.85 -20.14
CA ARG A 111 -36.57 30.98 -19.32
C ARG A 111 -36.30 31.64 -17.96
N TYR A 112 -35.21 31.27 -17.28
CA TYR A 112 -34.85 31.91 -16.00
C TYR A 112 -34.43 33.36 -16.18
N PHE A 113 -33.67 33.67 -17.24
CA PHE A 113 -33.29 35.04 -17.57
C PHE A 113 -34.51 35.92 -17.84
N LEU A 114 -35.43 35.47 -18.70
CA LEU A 114 -36.66 36.21 -19.02
C LEU A 114 -37.52 36.44 -17.78
N SER A 115 -37.65 35.42 -16.93
CA SER A 115 -38.41 35.52 -15.67
C SER A 115 -37.77 36.51 -14.69
N GLY A 116 -36.44 36.48 -14.54
CA GLY A 116 -35.69 37.41 -13.70
C GLY A 116 -35.73 38.84 -14.21
N PHE A 117 -35.62 39.02 -15.53
CA PHE A 117 -35.76 40.31 -16.20
C PHE A 117 -37.16 40.90 -15.98
N GLU A 118 -38.21 40.09 -16.08
CA GLU A 118 -39.57 40.53 -15.81
C GLU A 118 -39.76 40.96 -14.34
N ALA A 119 -39.19 40.21 -13.40
CA ALA A 119 -39.21 40.56 -11.98
C ALA A 119 -38.48 41.88 -11.71
N PHE A 120 -37.30 42.08 -12.31
CA PHE A 120 -36.56 43.34 -12.25
C PHE A 120 -37.41 44.51 -12.75
N ARG A 121 -38.04 44.38 -13.93
CA ARG A 121 -38.87 45.44 -14.51
C ARG A 121 -40.03 45.82 -13.59
N LYS A 122 -40.69 44.84 -12.97
CA LYS A 122 -41.75 45.07 -11.97
C LYS A 122 -41.25 45.86 -10.77
N GLN A 123 -40.05 45.53 -10.28
CA GLN A 123 -39.43 46.23 -9.14
C GLN A 123 -39.01 47.66 -9.50
N ALA A 124 -38.47 47.88 -10.70
CA ALA A 124 -38.06 49.21 -11.18
C ALA A 124 -39.26 50.17 -11.31
N VAL A 125 -40.38 49.70 -11.87
CA VAL A 125 -41.63 50.48 -11.98
C VAL A 125 -42.14 50.90 -10.60
N GLN A 126 -42.11 50.01 -9.60
CA GLN A 126 -42.50 50.37 -8.23
C GLN A 126 -41.57 51.43 -7.61
N ARG A 127 -40.27 51.34 -7.86
CA ARG A 127 -39.29 52.25 -7.24
C ARG A 127 -39.23 53.61 -7.91
N PHE A 128 -39.57 53.68 -9.19
CA PHE A 128 -39.50 54.87 -10.04
C PHE A 128 -40.77 55.03 -10.91
N PRO A 129 -41.92 55.40 -10.32
CA PRO A 129 -43.23 55.37 -11.00
C PRO A 129 -43.42 56.43 -12.10
N GLY A 130 -42.49 57.36 -12.30
CA GLY A 130 -42.51 58.36 -13.38
C GLY A 130 -41.61 58.03 -14.56
N LEU A 131 -40.88 56.91 -14.51
CA LEU A 131 -39.99 56.46 -15.58
C LEU A 131 -40.61 55.26 -16.30
N ASP A 132 -40.47 55.24 -17.62
CA ASP A 132 -40.94 54.15 -18.46
C ASP A 132 -39.83 53.12 -18.69
N PHE A 133 -40.06 51.89 -18.24
CA PHE A 133 -39.16 50.75 -18.42
C PHE A 133 -39.63 49.77 -19.49
N THR A 134 -40.71 50.08 -20.23
CA THR A 134 -41.21 49.22 -21.32
C THR A 134 -40.25 49.19 -22.52
N ALA A 135 -39.48 50.26 -22.72
CA ALA A 135 -38.42 50.34 -23.72
C ALA A 135 -37.24 49.38 -23.44
N LEU A 136 -37.11 48.86 -22.21
CA LEU A 136 -36.15 47.81 -21.90
C LEU A 136 -36.76 46.45 -22.27
N GLN A 137 -36.30 45.88 -23.37
CA GLN A 137 -36.68 44.53 -23.79
C GLN A 137 -35.47 43.58 -23.69
N PRO A 138 -35.71 42.27 -23.46
CA PRO A 138 -34.69 41.26 -23.69
C PRO A 138 -34.15 41.36 -25.11
N TYR A 139 -32.87 41.07 -25.28
CA TYR A 139 -32.22 41.07 -26.59
C TYR A 139 -32.87 40.01 -27.49
N ASP A 140 -33.10 40.34 -28.76
CA ASP A 140 -33.61 39.40 -29.77
C ASP A 140 -32.42 39.00 -30.66
N ASP A 141 -32.09 37.72 -30.72
CA ASP A 141 -30.83 37.20 -31.29
C ASP A 141 -30.70 37.45 -32.81
N GLU A 142 -31.75 37.93 -33.46
CA GLU A 142 -31.78 38.29 -34.89
C GLU A 142 -31.10 39.63 -35.20
N ASP A 143 -30.84 40.49 -34.21
CA ASP A 143 -30.04 41.71 -34.38
C ASP A 143 -28.54 41.37 -34.28
N SER A 144 -28.01 40.92 -35.43
CA SER A 144 -26.60 40.57 -35.68
C SER A 144 -25.60 41.53 -35.02
N VAL A 145 -24.85 41.02 -34.04
CA VAL A 145 -23.67 41.70 -33.51
C VAL A 145 -22.54 41.56 -34.55
N ALA A 146 -22.21 42.67 -35.20
CA ALA A 146 -20.98 42.77 -35.99
C ALA A 146 -19.79 42.25 -35.17
N GLY A 147 -19.03 41.33 -35.76
CA GLY A 147 -18.03 40.51 -35.08
C GLY A 147 -17.11 41.29 -34.14
N VAL A 148 -17.26 41.03 -32.84
CA VAL A 148 -16.18 41.26 -31.88
C VAL A 148 -15.36 39.98 -31.88
N SER A 149 -14.19 40.05 -32.53
CA SER A 149 -13.15 39.06 -32.43
C SER A 149 -12.87 38.81 -30.95
N GLN A 150 -13.26 37.63 -30.46
CA GLN A 150 -12.81 37.15 -29.17
C GLN A 150 -11.37 36.66 -29.37
N ASP A 151 -10.44 37.60 -29.27
CA ASP A 151 -9.01 37.31 -29.28
C ASP A 151 -8.70 36.28 -28.20
N GLN A 152 -7.99 35.24 -28.64
CA GLN A 152 -7.44 34.20 -27.81
C GLN A 152 -6.50 34.78 -26.75
N ALA A 153 -6.74 34.43 -25.49
CA ALA A 153 -5.75 34.31 -24.41
C ALA A 153 -6.47 33.62 -23.26
N GLY A 154 -6.00 32.58 -22.59
CA GLY A 154 -4.78 31.78 -22.60
C GLY A 154 -5.08 30.70 -21.53
N ASP A 155 -4.96 29.43 -21.88
CA ASP A 155 -3.97 28.54 -21.26
C ASP A 155 -3.67 28.86 -19.80
N ASP A 156 -4.36 28.16 -18.89
CA ASP A 156 -3.88 27.94 -17.53
C ASP A 156 -3.76 26.42 -17.30
N ASP A 157 -2.69 25.86 -17.87
CA ASP A 157 -2.06 24.63 -17.41
C ASP A 157 -1.56 24.84 -15.97
N VAL A 158 -2.32 24.35 -14.98
CA VAL A 158 -1.86 24.20 -13.60
C VAL A 158 -1.52 22.74 -13.32
N SER A 159 -0.42 22.29 -13.93
CA SER A 159 0.42 21.23 -13.40
C SER A 159 0.92 21.63 -12.01
N SER A 160 0.32 21.07 -10.95
CA SER A 160 0.89 21.12 -9.60
C SER A 160 1.59 19.81 -9.29
N LYS A 161 2.87 19.98 -8.92
CA LYS A 161 3.84 18.99 -8.44
C LYS A 161 3.43 18.35 -7.12
#